data_AF-A0A2V8XV38-F1
#
_entry.id   AF-A0A2V8XV38-F1
#
_cell.length_a   1.000
_cell.length_b   1.000
_cell.length_c   1.000
_cell.angle_alpha   90.00
_cell.angle_beta   90.00
_cell.angle_gamma   90.00
#
_symmetry.space_group_name_H-M   'P 1'
#
loop_
_entity.id
_entity.type
_entity.pdbx_description
1 polymer ?
#
loop_
_entity_poly.entity_id
_entity_poly.type
_entity_poly.pdbx_seq_one_letter_code
_entity_poly.pdbx_strand_id
1 'polypeptide(L)'
;MTRRFKTALISLGAVVLVLLFFVHGCEHMEEETISFAPPVGNVEFESFSILEWVTSPHQEIRIRLKQPSDIMQLLDLRVFGDFQPEMTDEDAITRFGKPLQTRADDFGGSWSKYPTPLGYVEIGVDRRTSPTDDGEKSPPPGRRSLQGRTDKAPDEIFRQPLLEVVRKAQKMTPRAEDRELSIFDSEHNLILDIWMKNGRIDHMELFRHIDR
;
A
#
# COMPACT_ATOMS: atom_id res chain seq x y z
N MET A 1 32.91 34.00 45.28
CA MET A 1 31.80 34.19 44.31
C MET A 1 32.30 33.84 42.91
N THR A 2 31.37 33.46 42.00
CA THR A 2 31.51 33.19 40.54
C THR A 2 31.94 31.79 40.05
N ARG A 3 31.24 30.74 40.50
CA ARG A 3 31.18 29.43 39.80
C ARG A 3 29.73 28.97 39.59
N ARG A 4 28.88 29.79 38.94
CA ARG A 4 27.51 29.38 38.57
C ARG A 4 27.05 29.82 37.17
N PHE A 5 27.87 30.54 36.41
CA PHE A 5 27.43 31.15 35.13
C PHE A 5 27.75 30.36 33.85
N LYS A 6 28.55 29.28 33.91
CA LYS A 6 28.97 28.55 32.69
C LYS A 6 28.06 27.38 32.32
N THR A 7 27.36 26.76 33.28
CA THR A 7 26.47 25.61 33.01
C THR A 7 25.14 26.02 32.40
N ALA A 8 24.61 27.20 32.75
CA ALA A 8 23.33 27.69 32.23
C ALA A 8 23.37 28.06 30.74
N LEU A 9 24.52 28.55 30.23
CA LEU A 9 24.68 28.89 28.82
C LEU A 9 24.73 27.65 27.91
N ILE A 10 25.34 26.56 28.39
CA ILE A 10 25.43 25.30 27.63
C ILE A 10 24.06 24.62 27.58
N SER A 11 23.27 24.66 28.67
CA SER A 11 21.91 24.13 28.69
C SER A 11 20.95 24.92 27.80
N LEU A 12 21.10 26.26 27.72
CA LEU A 12 20.26 27.08 26.84
C LEU A 12 20.60 26.84 25.36
N GLY A 13 21.90 26.73 25.03
CA GLY A 13 22.36 26.42 23.67
C GLY A 13 21.87 25.06 23.17
N ALA A 14 21.88 24.04 24.03
CA ALA A 14 21.37 22.71 23.70
C ALA A 14 19.84 22.70 23.51
N VAL A 15 19.09 23.42 24.36
CA VAL A 15 17.62 23.52 24.23
C VAL A 15 17.22 24.30 22.98
N VAL A 16 17.96 25.37 22.63
CA VAL A 16 17.72 26.13 21.38
C VAL A 16 18.08 25.28 20.15
N LEU A 17 19.15 24.48 20.19
CA LEU A 17 19.48 23.54 19.12
C LEU A 17 18.41 22.45 18.96
N VAL A 18 17.94 21.86 20.05
CA VAL A 18 16.84 20.87 20.02
C VAL A 18 15.55 21.51 19.52
N LEU A 19 15.20 22.72 19.96
CA LEU A 19 14.03 23.45 19.45
C LEU A 19 14.18 23.81 17.97
N LEU A 20 15.36 24.20 17.50
CA LEU A 20 15.61 24.44 16.07
C LEU A 20 15.53 23.13 15.27
N PHE A 21 16.02 22.00 15.79
CA PHE A 21 15.84 20.68 15.17
C PHE A 21 14.37 20.25 15.12
N PHE A 22 13.58 20.54 16.15
CA PHE A 22 12.13 20.27 16.16
C PHE A 22 11.35 21.22 15.24
N VAL A 23 11.71 22.50 15.16
CA VAL A 23 11.05 23.50 14.31
C VAL A 23 11.45 23.35 12.83
N HIS A 24 12.62 22.77 12.53
CA HIS A 24 12.96 22.30 11.17
C HIS A 24 12.46 20.90 10.84
N GLY A 25 11.80 20.23 11.79
CA GLY A 25 10.96 19.07 11.52
C GLY A 25 9.65 19.48 10.88
N CYS A 26 9.71 20.22 9.77
CA CYS A 26 8.53 20.56 9.02
C CYS A 26 8.08 19.30 8.28
N GLU A 27 6.80 18.93 8.42
CA GLU A 27 6.19 17.94 7.55
C GLU A 27 6.44 18.37 6.10
N HIS A 28 7.12 17.51 5.34
CA HIS A 28 7.41 17.78 3.93
C HIS A 28 6.43 16.95 3.11
N MET A 29 5.60 17.67 2.34
CA MET A 29 4.67 17.09 1.40
C MET A 29 5.04 17.56 0.00
N GLU A 30 5.32 16.63 -0.90
CA GLU A 30 5.60 16.90 -2.31
C GLU A 30 4.51 16.23 -3.16
N GLU A 31 3.85 17.04 -3.99
CA GLU A 31 2.81 16.60 -4.92
C GLU A 31 3.23 16.91 -6.36
N GLU A 32 3.26 15.89 -7.24
CA GLU A 32 3.48 16.07 -8.69
C GLU A 32 2.41 15.29 -9.46
N THR A 33 1.85 15.88 -10.52
CA THR A 33 0.94 15.18 -11.43
C THR A 33 1.56 15.08 -12.81
N ILE A 34 1.59 13.86 -13.36
CA ILE A 34 2.23 13.57 -14.65
C ILE A 34 1.30 12.73 -15.52
N SER A 35 1.22 13.08 -16.80
CA SER A 35 0.50 12.27 -17.78
C SER A 35 1.42 11.21 -18.39
N PHE A 36 0.95 9.96 -18.39
CA PHE A 36 1.54 8.82 -19.05
C PHE A 36 0.71 8.43 -20.28
N ALA A 37 1.35 7.73 -21.22
CA ALA A 37 0.63 7.16 -22.35
C ALA A 37 -0.44 6.16 -21.88
N PRO A 38 -1.49 5.92 -22.68
CA PRO A 38 -2.42 4.83 -22.42
C PRO A 38 -1.67 3.52 -22.18
N PRO A 39 -2.12 2.71 -21.21
CA PRO A 39 -3.40 2.83 -20.51
C PRO A 39 -3.42 3.66 -19.21
N VAL A 40 -2.28 4.17 -18.74
CA VAL A 40 -2.13 4.74 -17.37
C VAL A 40 -2.77 6.10 -17.17
N GLY A 41 -2.90 6.94 -18.20
CA GLY A 41 -3.54 8.25 -18.05
C GLY A 41 -2.75 9.21 -17.15
N ASN A 42 -3.38 9.76 -16.12
CA ASN A 42 -2.72 10.67 -15.17
C ASN A 42 -2.26 9.91 -13.93
N VAL A 43 -1.09 10.30 -13.43
CA VAL A 43 -0.52 9.78 -12.19
C VAL A 43 -0.21 10.93 -11.25
N GLU A 44 -0.71 10.83 -10.03
CA GLU A 44 -0.41 11.73 -8.92
C GLU A 44 0.59 11.05 -8.00
N PHE A 45 1.66 11.74 -7.66
CA PHE A 45 2.67 11.28 -6.72
C PHE A 45 2.59 12.17 -5.48
N GLU A 46 2.32 11.59 -4.33
CA GLU A 46 2.26 12.27 -3.04
C GLU A 46 3.32 11.66 -2.13
N SER A 47 4.27 12.45 -1.65
CA SER A 47 5.30 11.98 -0.71
C SER A 47 5.14 12.67 0.62
N PHE A 48 5.14 11.90 1.71
CA PHE A 48 4.97 12.40 3.07
C PHE A 48 6.14 11.98 3.96
N SER A 49 6.67 12.93 4.73
CA SER A 49 7.64 12.67 5.78
C SER A 49 7.39 13.58 6.98
N ILE A 50 7.24 12.97 8.16
CA ILE A 50 7.08 13.70 9.44
C ILE A 50 8.36 14.49 9.75
N LEU A 51 9.54 13.92 9.47
CA LEU A 51 10.84 14.55 9.66
C LEU A 51 11.77 14.19 8.49
N GLU A 52 11.89 15.06 7.49
CA GLU A 52 12.65 14.85 6.22
C GLU A 52 14.06 14.23 6.39
N TRP A 53 14.72 14.51 7.52
CA TRP A 53 16.08 14.05 7.81
C TRP A 53 16.14 12.78 8.69
N VAL A 54 15.07 12.41 9.39
CA VAL A 54 15.04 11.29 10.36
C VAL A 54 14.20 10.12 9.90
N THR A 55 13.08 10.37 9.23
CA THR A 55 12.14 9.32 8.80
C THR A 55 12.33 9.00 7.33
N SER A 56 12.30 7.72 6.97
CA SER A 56 12.17 7.32 5.57
C SER A 56 10.78 7.75 5.09
N PRO A 57 10.67 8.56 4.01
CA PRO A 57 9.39 9.05 3.54
C PRO A 57 8.50 7.89 3.08
N HIS A 58 7.19 8.04 3.25
CA HIS A 58 6.19 7.23 2.58
C HIS A 58 5.79 7.93 1.28
N GLN A 59 5.47 7.17 0.23
CA GLN A 59 5.03 7.73 -1.05
C GLN A 59 3.79 7.00 -1.56
N GLU A 60 2.70 7.75 -1.71
CA GLU A 60 1.46 7.32 -2.36
C GLU A 60 1.51 7.69 -3.85
N ILE A 61 1.03 6.78 -4.70
CA ILE A 61 1.03 6.94 -6.15
C ILE A 61 -0.37 6.57 -6.65
N ARG A 62 -1.15 7.58 -7.02
CA ARG A 62 -2.51 7.37 -7.54
C ARG A 62 -2.49 7.35 -9.06
N ILE A 63 -2.91 6.24 -9.63
CA ILE A 63 -2.87 5.96 -11.07
C ILE A 63 -4.31 5.90 -11.60
N ARG A 64 -4.60 6.65 -12.68
CA ARG A 64 -5.94 6.70 -13.25
C ARG A 64 -6.04 6.10 -14.64
N LEU A 65 -6.62 4.90 -14.72
CA LEU A 65 -6.80 4.21 -15.98
C LEU A 65 -7.80 4.92 -16.90
N LYS A 66 -7.58 4.78 -18.21
CA LYS A 66 -8.55 5.21 -19.23
C LYS A 66 -9.77 4.29 -19.26
N GLN A 67 -9.56 2.97 -19.16
CA GLN A 67 -10.62 1.99 -19.01
C GLN A 67 -10.28 1.02 -17.88
N PRO A 68 -11.27 0.52 -17.11
CA PRO A 68 -11.02 -0.46 -16.04
C PRO A 68 -10.32 -1.73 -16.54
N SER A 69 -10.68 -2.21 -17.73
CA SER A 69 -10.10 -3.41 -18.36
C SER A 69 -8.62 -3.28 -18.69
N ASP A 70 -8.11 -2.06 -18.79
CA ASP A 70 -6.72 -1.84 -19.13
C ASP A 70 -5.74 -2.30 -18.03
N ILE A 71 -6.23 -2.57 -16.81
CA ILE A 71 -5.43 -3.11 -15.72
C ILE A 71 -4.71 -4.41 -16.12
N MET A 72 -5.31 -5.22 -16.98
CA MET A 72 -4.72 -6.46 -17.51
C MET A 72 -3.43 -6.23 -18.32
N GLN A 73 -3.25 -5.01 -18.85
CA GLN A 73 -2.05 -4.62 -19.59
C GLN A 73 -0.93 -4.14 -18.67
N LEU A 74 -1.25 -3.77 -17.43
CA LEU A 74 -0.31 -3.18 -16.47
C LEU A 74 0.34 -4.19 -15.53
N LEU A 75 -0.34 -5.30 -15.23
CA LEU A 75 0.20 -6.33 -14.36
C LEU A 75 -0.16 -7.75 -14.79
N ASP A 76 0.67 -8.70 -14.38
CA ASP A 76 0.41 -10.12 -14.53
C ASP A 76 -0.59 -10.61 -13.48
N LEU A 77 -1.86 -10.68 -13.89
CA LEU A 77 -2.97 -11.10 -13.04
C LEU A 77 -2.90 -12.56 -12.56
N ARG A 78 -1.93 -13.36 -13.05
CA ARG A 78 -1.68 -14.69 -12.51
C ARG A 78 -1.24 -14.65 -11.04
N VAL A 79 -0.82 -13.49 -10.50
CA VAL A 79 -0.64 -13.30 -9.06
C VAL A 79 -1.90 -13.63 -8.26
N PHE A 80 -3.08 -13.34 -8.82
CA PHE A 80 -4.37 -13.60 -8.19
C PHE A 80 -4.95 -14.98 -8.53
N GLY A 81 -4.32 -15.81 -9.38
CA GLY A 81 -4.94 -17.06 -9.85
C GLY A 81 -6.33 -16.77 -10.44
N ASP A 82 -7.30 -17.68 -10.42
CA ASP A 82 -8.67 -17.39 -10.88
C ASP A 82 -9.60 -16.84 -9.78
N PHE A 83 -9.00 -16.32 -8.69
CA PHE A 83 -9.74 -15.73 -7.58
C PHE A 83 -10.23 -14.33 -7.95
N GLN A 84 -11.35 -13.96 -7.35
CA GLN A 84 -12.04 -12.69 -7.56
C GLN A 84 -12.42 -12.10 -6.19
N PRO A 85 -12.54 -10.77 -6.07
CA PRO A 85 -12.98 -10.15 -4.82
C PRO A 85 -14.38 -10.65 -4.42
N GLU A 86 -14.68 -10.54 -3.13
CA GLU A 86 -15.97 -10.94 -2.52
C GLU A 86 -16.29 -12.45 -2.57
N MET A 87 -15.43 -13.27 -3.17
CA MET A 87 -15.58 -14.74 -3.17
C MET A 87 -15.71 -15.29 -1.74
N THR A 88 -16.69 -16.18 -1.55
CA THR A 88 -16.89 -16.84 -0.25
C THR A 88 -15.90 -17.98 -0.04
N ASP A 89 -15.70 -18.39 1.21
CA ASP A 89 -14.86 -19.57 1.50
C ASP A 89 -15.49 -20.82 0.89
N GLU A 90 -16.82 -20.93 0.90
CA GLU A 90 -17.56 -22.04 0.29
C GLU A 90 -17.37 -22.10 -1.23
N ASP A 91 -17.45 -20.96 -1.92
CA ASP A 91 -17.23 -20.86 -3.36
C ASP A 91 -15.79 -21.22 -3.72
N ALA A 92 -14.84 -20.69 -2.95
CA ALA A 92 -13.41 -20.98 -3.15
C ALA A 92 -13.10 -22.45 -2.92
N ILE A 93 -13.65 -23.07 -1.87
CA ILE A 93 -13.48 -24.50 -1.59
C ILE A 93 -14.08 -25.36 -2.70
N THR A 94 -15.26 -24.99 -3.17
CA THR A 94 -15.96 -25.72 -4.24
C THR A 94 -15.17 -25.67 -5.55
N ARG A 95 -14.57 -24.53 -5.86
CA ARG A 95 -13.90 -24.30 -7.15
C ARG A 95 -12.41 -24.71 -7.14
N PHE A 96 -11.71 -24.50 -6.04
CA PHE A 96 -10.25 -24.65 -5.94
C PHE A 96 -9.80 -25.74 -4.95
N GLY A 97 -10.73 -26.36 -4.23
CA GLY A 97 -10.42 -27.34 -3.19
C GLY A 97 -10.07 -26.69 -1.85
N LYS A 98 -9.51 -27.45 -0.91
CA LYS A 98 -9.21 -26.92 0.43
C LYS A 98 -8.04 -25.93 0.40
N PRO A 99 -8.06 -24.88 1.26
CA PRO A 99 -6.93 -23.97 1.38
C PRO A 99 -5.68 -24.68 1.93
N LEU A 100 -4.50 -24.15 1.62
CA LEU A 100 -3.22 -24.62 2.18
C LEU A 100 -3.16 -24.38 3.68
N GLN A 101 -3.73 -23.27 4.12
CA GLN A 101 -3.73 -22.82 5.49
C GLN A 101 -4.92 -21.88 5.72
N THR A 102 -5.49 -21.93 6.92
CA THR A 102 -6.40 -20.90 7.41
C THR A 102 -5.81 -20.30 8.67
N ARG A 103 -5.84 -18.97 8.79
CA ARG A 103 -5.40 -18.24 9.98
C ARG A 103 -6.47 -17.25 10.43
N ALA A 104 -6.53 -17.00 11.73
CA ALA A 104 -7.25 -15.85 12.27
C ALA A 104 -6.26 -14.69 12.43
N ASP A 105 -6.72 -13.46 12.22
CA ASP A 105 -5.96 -12.25 12.59
C ASP A 105 -6.39 -11.71 13.97
N ASP A 106 -5.64 -10.73 14.46
CA ASP A 106 -5.86 -10.12 15.78
C ASP A 106 -7.19 -9.34 15.88
N PHE A 107 -7.82 -9.05 14.73
CA PHE A 107 -9.12 -8.37 14.62
C PHE A 107 -10.27 -9.38 14.45
N GLY A 108 -9.98 -10.68 14.59
CA GLY A 108 -10.94 -11.77 14.46
C GLY A 108 -11.35 -12.05 13.01
N GLY A 109 -10.65 -11.50 12.02
CA GLY A 109 -10.76 -11.86 10.62
C GLY A 109 -10.24 -13.29 10.39
N SER A 110 -10.86 -14.02 9.46
CA SER A 110 -10.40 -15.33 9.02
C SER A 110 -9.85 -15.21 7.60
N TRP A 111 -8.68 -15.80 7.36
CA TRP A 111 -7.96 -15.74 6.09
C TRP A 111 -7.58 -17.14 5.63
N SER A 112 -8.04 -17.50 4.44
CA SER A 112 -7.80 -18.77 3.77
C SER A 112 -6.79 -18.57 2.64
N LYS A 113 -5.67 -19.31 2.71
CA LYS A 113 -4.54 -19.20 1.78
C LYS A 113 -4.64 -20.24 0.65
N TYR A 114 -4.53 -19.78 -0.60
CA TYR A 114 -4.55 -20.62 -1.80
C TYR A 114 -3.35 -20.35 -2.71
N PRO A 115 -2.77 -21.38 -3.34
CA PRO A 115 -1.65 -21.19 -4.25
C PRO A 115 -2.12 -20.54 -5.55
N THR A 116 -1.26 -19.70 -6.14
CA THR A 116 -1.45 -19.16 -7.49
C THR A 116 -0.18 -19.36 -8.32
N PRO A 117 -0.24 -19.23 -9.66
CA PRO A 117 0.95 -19.44 -10.50
C PRO A 117 2.15 -18.55 -10.16
N LEU A 118 1.92 -17.35 -9.62
CA LEU A 118 2.97 -16.38 -9.28
C LEU A 118 3.13 -16.13 -7.77
N GLY A 119 2.49 -16.94 -6.92
CA GLY A 119 2.57 -16.78 -5.48
C GLY A 119 1.41 -17.46 -4.76
N TYR A 120 0.66 -16.67 -4.00
CA TYR A 120 -0.55 -17.12 -3.33
C TYR A 120 -1.52 -15.97 -3.12
N VAL A 121 -2.78 -16.31 -2.89
CA VAL A 121 -3.78 -15.37 -2.40
C VAL A 121 -4.22 -15.74 -1.00
N GLU A 122 -4.64 -14.73 -0.25
CA GLU A 122 -5.43 -14.88 0.96
C GLU A 122 -6.81 -14.28 0.68
N ILE A 123 -7.85 -15.09 0.80
CA ILE A 123 -9.24 -14.62 0.82
C ILE A 123 -9.70 -14.60 2.26
N GLY A 124 -10.42 -13.56 2.65
CA GLY A 124 -10.83 -13.44 4.03
C GLY A 124 -11.73 -12.25 4.28
N VAL A 125 -11.97 -12.03 5.56
CA VAL A 125 -12.76 -10.90 6.05
C VAL A 125 -11.82 -9.98 6.81
N ASP A 126 -11.49 -8.82 6.22
CA ASP A 126 -10.73 -7.78 6.89
C ASP A 126 -11.65 -6.98 7.82
N ARG A 127 -11.32 -7.01 9.11
CA ARG A 127 -12.04 -6.31 10.17
C ARG A 127 -11.30 -5.06 10.68
N ARG A 128 -10.12 -4.75 10.12
CA ARG A 128 -9.34 -3.55 10.49
C ARG A 128 -10.06 -2.26 10.15
N THR A 129 -10.88 -2.27 9.09
CA THR A 129 -11.57 -1.09 8.56
C THR A 129 -13.03 -1.00 8.99
N SER A 130 -13.49 -1.88 9.88
CA SER A 130 -14.89 -1.89 10.32
C SER A 130 -15.11 -0.88 11.44
N PRO A 131 -16.14 0.00 11.37
CA PRO A 131 -16.48 0.84 12.50
C PRO A 131 -16.87 -0.04 13.69
N THR A 132 -16.13 0.06 14.78
CA THR A 132 -16.57 -0.49 16.07
C THR A 132 -17.53 0.53 16.68
N ASP A 133 -18.83 0.31 16.53
CA ASP A 133 -19.79 1.02 17.38
C ASP A 133 -19.53 0.61 18.84
N ASP A 134 -19.37 1.63 19.69
CA ASP A 134 -19.09 1.50 21.11
C ASP A 134 -20.14 0.61 21.80
N GLY A 135 -19.82 -0.66 22.03
CA GLY A 135 -20.48 -1.47 23.06
C GLY A 135 -21.03 -2.84 22.67
N GLU A 136 -20.96 -3.30 21.41
CA GLU A 136 -21.41 -4.65 21.06
C GLU A 136 -20.30 -5.72 21.19
N LYS A 137 -20.58 -6.78 21.97
CA LYS A 137 -19.73 -7.98 22.15
C LYS A 137 -19.84 -8.95 20.97
N SER A 138 -19.90 -8.43 19.75
CA SER A 138 -19.97 -9.21 18.52
C SER A 138 -18.94 -8.63 17.56
N PRO A 139 -18.10 -9.43 16.91
CA PRO A 139 -17.05 -8.86 16.09
C PRO A 139 -17.66 -8.04 14.95
N PRO A 140 -17.12 -6.85 14.66
CA PRO A 140 -17.73 -5.92 13.71
C PRO A 140 -17.80 -6.53 12.29
N PRO A 141 -18.77 -6.11 11.47
CA PRO A 141 -18.93 -6.62 10.11
C PRO A 141 -17.68 -6.25 9.29
N GLY A 142 -16.92 -7.26 8.86
CA GLY A 142 -15.70 -7.05 8.07
C GLY A 142 -15.96 -7.03 6.57
N ARG A 143 -15.07 -6.37 5.82
CA ARG A 143 -15.09 -6.36 4.36
C ARG A 143 -14.45 -7.64 3.83
N ARG A 144 -15.10 -8.32 2.88
CA ARG A 144 -14.44 -9.42 2.17
C ARG A 144 -13.31 -8.86 1.32
N SER A 145 -12.12 -9.41 1.47
CA SER A 145 -10.89 -8.93 0.84
C SER A 145 -10.18 -10.07 0.14
N LEU A 146 -9.54 -9.74 -0.99
CA LEU A 146 -8.67 -10.63 -1.76
C LEU A 146 -7.28 -10.01 -1.80
N GLN A 147 -6.35 -10.62 -1.07
CA GLN A 147 -4.96 -10.18 -1.03
C GLN A 147 -4.06 -11.13 -1.82
N GLY A 148 -3.43 -10.64 -2.87
CA GLY A 148 -2.38 -11.33 -3.63
C GLY A 148 -1.01 -11.07 -3.00
N ARG A 149 -0.23 -12.14 -2.84
CA ARG A 149 1.14 -12.06 -2.31
C ARG A 149 2.09 -12.81 -3.23
N THR A 150 3.27 -12.25 -3.44
CA THR A 150 4.26 -12.79 -4.36
C THR A 150 5.67 -12.49 -3.86
N ASP A 151 6.58 -13.45 -4.05
CA ASP A 151 8.02 -13.27 -3.81
C ASP A 151 8.77 -12.80 -5.06
N LYS A 152 8.07 -12.70 -6.20
CA LYS A 152 8.63 -12.29 -7.49
C LYS A 152 9.09 -10.84 -7.46
N ALA A 153 10.08 -10.54 -8.30
CA ALA A 153 10.53 -9.17 -8.47
C ALA A 153 9.44 -8.32 -9.17
N PRO A 154 9.37 -7.00 -8.93
CA PRO A 154 8.37 -6.14 -9.55
C PRO A 154 8.35 -6.20 -11.08
N ASP A 155 9.48 -6.42 -11.74
CA ASP A 155 9.59 -6.54 -13.20
C ASP A 155 9.09 -7.88 -13.77
N GLU A 156 8.87 -8.89 -12.93
CA GLU A 156 8.17 -10.11 -13.30
C GLU A 156 6.64 -9.98 -13.23
N ILE A 157 6.13 -9.00 -12.46
CA ILE A 157 4.69 -8.80 -12.23
C ILE A 157 4.17 -7.58 -12.99
N PHE A 158 4.85 -6.45 -12.89
CA PHE A 158 4.47 -5.20 -13.55
C PHE A 158 4.94 -5.18 -14.99
N ARG A 159 4.10 -4.62 -15.85
CA ARG A 159 4.37 -4.44 -17.27
C ARG A 159 4.60 -2.97 -17.57
N GLN A 160 5.10 -2.65 -18.76
CA GLN A 160 5.06 -1.26 -19.21
C GLN A 160 3.61 -0.86 -19.52
N PRO A 161 3.19 0.39 -19.22
CA PRO A 161 3.98 1.49 -18.65
C PRO A 161 4.01 1.58 -17.11
N LEU A 162 3.43 0.64 -16.36
CA LEU A 162 3.45 0.68 -14.88
C LEU A 162 4.87 0.67 -14.29
N LEU A 163 5.79 -0.09 -14.90
CA LEU A 163 7.20 -0.07 -14.51
C LEU A 163 7.86 1.31 -14.68
N GLU A 164 7.46 2.10 -15.69
CA GLU A 164 7.94 3.47 -15.85
C GLU A 164 7.42 4.39 -14.73
N VAL A 165 6.16 4.21 -14.32
CA VAL A 165 5.59 4.92 -13.17
C VAL A 165 6.40 4.65 -11.90
N VAL A 166 6.69 3.38 -11.59
CA VAL A 166 7.50 2.97 -10.44
C VAL A 166 8.90 3.60 -10.49
N ARG A 167 9.56 3.57 -11.65
CA ARG A 167 10.90 4.17 -11.82
C ARG A 167 10.88 5.68 -11.65
N LYS A 168 9.81 6.36 -12.08
CA LYS A 168 9.67 7.81 -11.89
C LYS A 168 9.44 8.12 -10.41
N ALA A 169 8.57 7.39 -9.72
CA ALA A 169 8.37 7.51 -8.27
C ALA A 169 9.68 7.36 -7.49
N GLN A 170 10.48 6.34 -7.82
CA GLN A 170 11.80 6.12 -7.21
C GLN A 170 12.78 7.28 -7.45
N LYS A 171 12.71 7.94 -8.60
CA LYS A 171 13.57 9.11 -8.88
C LYS A 171 13.12 10.37 -8.13
N MET A 172 11.81 10.52 -7.95
CA MET A 172 11.24 11.65 -7.20
C MET A 172 11.56 11.53 -5.71
N THR A 173 11.34 10.35 -5.13
CA THR A 173 11.54 10.12 -3.70
C THR A 173 12.47 8.92 -3.48
N PRO A 174 13.79 9.05 -3.69
CA PRO A 174 14.72 7.91 -3.66
C PRO A 174 14.84 7.24 -2.29
N ARG A 175 14.61 8.00 -1.21
CA ARG A 175 14.71 7.51 0.17
C ARG A 175 13.44 6.80 0.66
N ALA A 176 12.36 6.79 -0.13
CA ALA A 176 11.15 6.10 0.29
C ALA A 176 11.36 4.58 0.29
N GLU A 177 11.18 3.98 1.46
CA GLU A 177 11.25 2.52 1.65
C GLU A 177 9.90 1.88 1.32
N ASP A 178 8.82 2.54 1.70
CA ASP A 178 7.45 2.10 1.51
C ASP A 178 6.78 2.95 0.42
N ARG A 179 6.12 2.29 -0.53
CA ARG A 179 5.32 2.93 -1.57
C ARG A 179 3.99 2.24 -1.72
N GLU A 180 2.94 3.02 -1.90
CA GLU A 180 1.59 2.53 -2.18
C GLU A 180 1.20 2.96 -3.59
N LEU A 181 0.78 2.01 -4.42
CA LEU A 181 0.26 2.29 -5.76
C LEU A 181 -1.24 1.97 -5.77
N SER A 182 -2.04 3.02 -5.81
CA SER A 182 -3.50 2.92 -5.86
C SER A 182 -3.98 3.14 -7.29
N ILE A 183 -4.59 2.12 -7.89
CA ILE A 183 -5.07 2.15 -9.26
C ILE A 183 -6.58 2.32 -9.29
N PHE A 184 -7.02 3.44 -9.88
CA PHE A 184 -8.42 3.83 -10.00
C PHE A 184 -8.90 3.73 -11.45
N ASP A 185 -10.21 3.50 -11.61
CA ASP A 185 -10.87 3.64 -12.90
C ASP A 185 -11.10 5.10 -13.30
N SER A 186 -11.73 5.30 -14.47
CA SER A 186 -12.11 6.62 -14.97
C SER A 186 -13.15 7.34 -14.10
N GLU A 187 -13.82 6.66 -13.17
CA GLU A 187 -14.84 7.18 -12.26
C GLU A 187 -14.30 7.42 -10.84
N HIS A 188 -13.00 7.18 -10.60
CA HIS A 188 -12.33 7.22 -9.29
C HIS A 188 -12.71 6.09 -8.33
N ASN A 189 -13.25 4.99 -8.84
CA ASN A 189 -13.40 3.78 -8.04
C ASN A 189 -12.06 3.06 -7.97
N LEU A 190 -11.63 2.74 -6.76
CA LEU A 190 -10.44 1.97 -6.52
C LEU A 190 -10.60 0.54 -7.07
N ILE A 191 -9.64 0.12 -7.89
CA ILE A 191 -9.59 -1.22 -8.49
C ILE A 191 -8.61 -2.10 -7.73
N LEU A 192 -7.39 -1.61 -7.52
CA LEU A 192 -6.27 -2.37 -7.00
C LEU A 192 -5.35 -1.44 -6.20
N ASP A 193 -5.01 -1.84 -4.97
CA ASP A 193 -3.90 -1.24 -4.23
C ASP A 193 -2.71 -2.20 -4.20
N ILE A 194 -1.49 -1.65 -4.31
CA ILE A 194 -0.25 -2.42 -4.26
C ILE A 194 0.69 -1.77 -3.25
N TRP A 195 1.06 -2.53 -2.22
CA TRP A 195 2.05 -2.10 -1.24
C TRP A 195 3.42 -2.65 -1.63
N MET A 196 4.37 -1.74 -1.76
CA MET A 196 5.76 -2.05 -2.00
C MET A 196 6.61 -1.66 -0.80
N LYS A 197 7.48 -2.57 -0.36
CA LYS A 197 8.40 -2.36 0.74
C LYS A 197 9.81 -2.73 0.32
N ASN A 198 10.75 -1.81 0.50
CA ASN A 198 12.16 -1.98 0.12
C ASN A 198 12.32 -2.43 -1.34
N GLY A 199 11.51 -1.85 -2.24
CA GLY A 199 11.54 -2.16 -3.67
C GLY A 199 10.97 -3.53 -4.06
N ARG A 200 10.34 -4.27 -3.14
CA ARG A 200 9.62 -5.52 -3.42
C ARG A 200 8.12 -5.32 -3.22
N ILE A 201 7.31 -6.14 -3.87
CA ILE A 201 5.87 -6.20 -3.61
C ILE A 201 5.68 -6.92 -2.28
N ASP A 202 5.03 -6.27 -1.31
CA ASP A 202 4.64 -6.88 -0.04
C ASP A 202 3.31 -7.63 -0.20
N HIS A 203 2.29 -6.94 -0.70
CA HIS A 203 1.01 -7.50 -1.10
C HIS A 203 0.27 -6.58 -2.07
N MET A 204 -0.80 -7.11 -2.65
CA MET A 204 -1.74 -6.40 -3.52
C MET A 204 -3.15 -6.72 -3.07
N GLU A 205 -4.06 -5.74 -3.04
CA GLU A 205 -5.46 -5.94 -2.69
C GLU A 205 -6.36 -5.59 -3.87
N LEU A 206 -7.12 -6.57 -4.33
CA LEU A 206 -8.03 -6.39 -5.45
C LEU A 206 -9.44 -6.07 -4.94
N PHE A 207 -10.01 -4.97 -5.40
CA PHE A 207 -11.30 -4.47 -4.92
C PHE A 207 -12.44 -4.59 -5.93
N ARG A 208 -12.13 -4.81 -7.21
CA ARG A 208 -13.15 -4.98 -8.25
C ARG A 208 -12.90 -6.23 -9.08
N HIS A 209 -13.99 -6.79 -9.57
CA HIS A 209 -13.93 -7.91 -10.50
C HIS A 209 -13.15 -7.49 -11.74
N ILE A 210 -12.20 -8.33 -12.17
CA ILE A 210 -11.49 -8.14 -13.44
C ILE A 210 -11.96 -9.24 -14.38
N ASP A 211 -12.68 -8.84 -15.43
CA ASP A 211 -13.07 -9.73 -16.51
C ASP A 211 -11.82 -10.13 -17.31
N ARG A 212 -11.63 -11.44 -17.51
CA ARG A 212 -10.43 -12.02 -18.14
C ARG A 212 -10.72 -12.62 -19.49
#